data_AF-A0A9D1LKH1-F1
#
_entry.id   AF-A0A9D1LKH1-F1
#
_cell.length_a   1.000
_cell.length_b   1.000
_cell.length_c   1.000
_cell.angle_alpha   90.00
_cell.angle_beta   90.00
_cell.angle_gamma   90.00
#
_symmetry.space_group_name_H-M   'P 1'
#
loop_
_entity.id
_entity.type
_entity.pdbx_description
1 polymer ?
#
loop_
_entity_poly.entity_id
_entity_poly.type
_entity_poly.pdbx_seq_one_letter_code
_entity_poly.pdbx_strand_id
1 'polypeptide(L)'
;MKGFVIPVLAGALTGILTGAGVGGGTLLVLYLTAAASFEQGQAQGVNLLYFLATAPPALYYHLKNRRVEVKAGLWAAAAGCAAALLGACLSQMAGEELLHRLFGGLWIVIGVKELFFAKEKK
;
A
#
# COMPACT_ATOMS: atom_id res chain seq x y z
N MET A 1 20.78 -16.57 -8.38
CA MET A 1 20.72 -15.20 -8.93
C MET A 1 19.38 -14.83 -9.58
N LYS A 2 18.66 -15.73 -10.29
CA LYS A 2 17.34 -15.42 -10.90
C LYS A 2 16.21 -15.10 -9.91
N GLY A 3 16.28 -15.56 -8.67
CA GLY A 3 15.24 -15.34 -7.65
C GLY A 3 15.14 -13.90 -7.12
N PHE A 4 16.15 -13.06 -7.31
CA PHE A 4 16.17 -11.68 -6.77
C PHE A 4 15.78 -10.62 -7.80
N VAL A 5 15.85 -10.94 -9.09
CA VAL A 5 15.60 -9.97 -10.17
C VAL A 5 14.11 -9.61 -10.27
N ILE A 6 13.23 -10.60 -10.12
CA ILE A 6 11.78 -10.40 -10.24
C ILE A 6 11.23 -9.55 -9.07
N PRO A 7 11.58 -9.80 -7.79
CA PRO A 7 11.17 -8.93 -6.69
C PRO A 7 11.68 -7.50 -6.82
N VAL A 8 12.92 -7.32 -7.29
CA VAL A 8 13.51 -5.98 -7.48
C VAL A 8 12.77 -5.21 -8.58
N LEU A 9 12.46 -5.86 -9.69
CA LEU A 9 11.66 -5.25 -10.76
C LEU A 9 10.24 -4.91 -10.30
N ALA A 10 9.58 -5.82 -9.59
CA ALA A 10 8.26 -5.59 -9.03
C ALA A 10 8.28 -4.38 -8.07
N GLY A 11 9.24 -4.33 -7.15
CA GLY A 11 9.41 -3.21 -6.22
C GLY A 11 9.74 -1.88 -6.90
N ALA A 12 10.52 -1.90 -7.98
CA ALA A 12 10.82 -0.69 -8.76
C ALA A 12 9.57 -0.18 -9.50
N LEU A 13 8.82 -1.07 -10.15
CA LEU A 13 7.59 -0.72 -10.87
C LEU A 13 6.51 -0.20 -9.93
N THR A 14 6.26 -0.89 -8.80
CA THR A 14 5.34 -0.38 -7.79
C THR A 14 5.84 0.95 -7.22
N GLY A 15 7.16 1.09 -7.02
CA GLY A 15 7.85 2.34 -6.66
C GLY A 15 7.41 3.54 -7.48
N ILE A 16 7.47 3.40 -8.81
CA ILE A 16 7.06 4.43 -9.76
C ILE A 16 5.57 4.75 -9.60
N LEU A 17 4.71 3.73 -9.49
CA LEU A 17 3.27 3.91 -9.31
C LEU A 17 2.91 4.63 -8.00
N THR A 18 3.65 4.37 -6.92
CA THR A 18 3.50 5.07 -5.65
C THR A 18 3.91 6.53 -5.77
N GLY A 19 5.05 6.82 -6.42
CA GLY A 19 5.48 8.20 -6.69
C GLY A 19 4.50 8.99 -7.57
N ALA A 20 3.81 8.29 -8.48
CA ALA A 20 2.74 8.84 -9.32
C ALA A 20 1.39 9.04 -8.57
N GLY A 21 1.26 8.55 -7.33
CA GLY A 21 0.04 8.67 -6.53
C GLY A 21 -1.05 7.65 -6.86
N VAL A 22 -0.74 6.61 -7.65
CA VAL A 22 -1.69 5.55 -8.06
C VAL A 22 -1.86 4.49 -6.95
N GLY A 23 -0.90 4.39 -6.03
CA GLY A 23 -0.96 3.48 -4.87
C GLY A 23 -0.27 2.13 -5.13
N GLY A 24 1.06 2.13 -5.27
CA GLY A 24 1.84 0.93 -5.56
C GLY A 24 1.99 -0.05 -4.38
N GLY A 25 1.83 0.40 -3.13
CA GLY A 25 1.96 -0.45 -1.95
C GLY A 25 0.93 -1.58 -1.88
N THR A 26 -0.31 -1.32 -2.30
CA THR A 26 -1.36 -2.35 -2.35
C THR A 26 -1.03 -3.44 -3.37
N LEU A 27 -0.47 -3.05 -4.52
CA LEU A 27 -0.01 -3.98 -5.56
C LEU A 27 1.20 -4.80 -5.08
N LEU A 28 2.09 -4.19 -4.32
CA LEU A 28 3.24 -4.87 -3.73
C LEU A 28 2.81 -5.94 -2.73
N VAL A 29 1.84 -5.65 -1.85
CA VAL A 29 1.30 -6.64 -0.91
C VAL A 29 0.67 -7.81 -1.68
N LEU A 30 -0.08 -7.54 -2.75
CA LEU A 30 -0.67 -8.60 -3.57
C LEU A 30 0.39 -9.49 -4.22
N TYR A 31 1.48 -8.91 -4.74
CA TYR A 31 2.61 -9.68 -5.27
C TYR A 31 3.28 -10.53 -4.18
N LEU A 32 3.51 -9.96 -3.00
CA LEU A 32 4.18 -10.66 -1.91
C LEU A 32 3.33 -11.84 -1.39
N THR A 33 2.02 -11.67 -1.25
CA THR A 33 1.15 -12.72 -0.72
C THR A 33 0.77 -13.76 -1.78
N ALA A 34 0.47 -13.35 -3.02
CA ALA A 34 0.01 -14.25 -4.07
C ALA A 34 1.13 -14.91 -4.88
N ALA A 35 2.24 -14.20 -5.14
CA ALA A 35 3.33 -14.71 -5.98
C ALA A 35 4.56 -15.14 -5.17
N ALA A 36 4.87 -14.44 -4.07
CA ALA A 36 6.00 -14.79 -3.21
C ALA A 36 5.61 -15.66 -2.00
N SER A 37 4.31 -15.93 -1.81
CA SER A 37 3.75 -16.73 -0.71
C SER A 37 4.18 -16.25 0.70
N PHE A 38 4.36 -14.95 0.86
CA PHE A 38 4.67 -14.35 2.16
C PHE A 38 3.43 -14.35 3.05
N GLU A 39 3.67 -14.54 4.34
CA GLU A 39 2.65 -14.37 5.37
C GLU A 39 2.11 -12.94 5.40
N GLN A 40 0.83 -12.77 5.72
CA GLN A 40 0.14 -11.50 5.61
C GLN A 40 0.81 -10.39 6.44
N GLY A 41 1.22 -10.71 7.68
CA GLY A 41 1.93 -9.78 8.55
C GLY A 41 3.28 -9.36 7.98
N GLN A 42 4.05 -10.32 7.46
CA GLN A 42 5.35 -10.05 6.83
C GLN A 42 5.20 -9.19 5.57
N ALA A 43 4.21 -9.48 4.72
CA ALA A 43 3.95 -8.70 3.51
C ALA A 43 3.59 -7.23 3.83
N GLN A 44 2.78 -7.00 4.87
CA GLN A 44 2.45 -5.64 5.33
C GLN A 44 3.66 -4.91 5.93
N GLY A 45 4.51 -5.62 6.68
CA GLY A 45 5.75 -5.06 7.21
C GLY A 45 6.72 -4.62 6.11
N VAL A 46 6.89 -5.46 5.08
CA VAL A 46 7.71 -5.10 3.90
C VAL A 46 7.11 -3.91 3.15
N ASN A 47 5.78 -3.85 3.02
CA ASN A 47 5.10 -2.71 2.41
C ASN A 47 5.30 -1.40 3.20
N LEU A 48 5.36 -1.45 4.53
CA LEU A 48 5.65 -0.29 5.36
C LEU A 48 7.08 0.22 5.14
N LEU A 49 8.07 -0.68 5.10
CA LEU A 49 9.47 -0.35 4.75
C LEU A 49 9.56 0.27 3.36
N TYR A 50 8.81 -0.28 2.41
CA TYR A 50 8.72 0.25 1.05
C TYR A 50 8.13 1.67 1.03
N PHE A 51 7.07 1.95 1.77
CA PHE A 51 6.53 3.31 1.90
C PHE A 51 7.51 4.25 2.59
N LEU A 52 8.23 3.78 3.62
CA LEU A 52 9.25 4.59 4.29
C LEU A 52 10.37 5.02 3.33
N ALA A 53 10.75 4.16 2.38
CA ALA A 53 11.77 4.48 1.38
C ALA A 53 11.24 5.40 0.26
N THR A 54 9.98 5.22 -0.16
CA THR A 54 9.40 5.93 -1.32
C THR A 54 8.68 7.24 -0.97
N ALA A 55 8.17 7.39 0.25
CA ALA A 55 7.44 8.57 0.67
C ALA A 55 8.30 9.84 0.76
N PRO A 56 9.52 9.84 1.33
CA PRO A 56 10.33 11.06 1.45
C PRO A 56 10.64 11.75 0.11
N PRO A 57 11.13 11.06 -0.94
CA PRO A 57 11.38 11.71 -2.23
C PRO A 57 10.09 12.18 -2.92
N ALA A 58 9.00 11.41 -2.82
CA ALA A 58 7.70 11.80 -3.38
C ALA A 58 7.13 13.06 -2.68
N LEU A 59 7.24 13.10 -1.35
CA LEU A 59 6.82 14.23 -0.53
C LEU A 59 7.66 15.47 -0.82
N TYR A 60 8.98 15.34 -0.87
CA TYR A 60 9.88 16.44 -1.23
C TYR A 60 9.51 17.07 -2.58
N TYR A 61 9.28 16.23 -3.60
CA TYR A 61 8.89 16.70 -4.92
C TYR A 61 7.53 17.41 -4.93
N HIS A 62 6.54 16.88 -4.21
CA HIS A 62 5.21 17.48 -4.10
C HIS A 62 5.19 18.80 -3.31
N LEU A 63 5.97 18.91 -2.23
CA LEU A 63 6.14 20.17 -1.50
C LEU A 63 6.82 21.22 -2.38
N LYS A 64 7.88 20.85 -3.11
CA LYS A 64 8.61 21.76 -4.00
C LYS A 64 7.69 22.36 -5.07
N ASN A 65 6.74 21.57 -5.57
CA ASN A 65 5.77 22.00 -6.58
C ASN A 65 4.54 22.75 -5.99
N ARG A 66 4.54 23.09 -4.70
CA ARG A 66 3.44 23.79 -3.98
C ARG A 66 2.05 23.15 -4.11
N ARG A 67 1.99 21.84 -4.33
CA ARG A 67 0.72 21.09 -4.45
C ARG A 67 0.25 20.48 -3.13
N VAL A 68 0.84 20.87 -2.01
CA VAL A 68 0.57 20.29 -0.69
C VAL A 68 0.07 21.37 0.26
N GLU A 69 -1.16 21.22 0.72
CA GLU A 69 -1.66 21.96 1.88
C GLU A 69 -1.10 21.36 3.16
N VAL A 70 -0.04 21.97 3.69
CA VAL A 70 0.69 21.45 4.87
C VAL A 70 -0.22 21.32 6.09
N LYS A 71 -1.20 22.21 6.28
CA LYS A 71 -2.17 22.12 7.40
C LYS A 71 -3.06 20.88 7.29
N ALA A 72 -3.66 20.64 6.11
CA ALA A 72 -4.47 19.45 5.87
C ALA A 72 -3.61 18.17 5.96
N GLY A 73 -2.38 18.22 5.43
CA GLY A 73 -1.41 17.14 5.51
C GLY A 73 -1.03 16.76 6.95
N LEU A 74 -0.84 17.76 7.83
CA LEU A 74 -0.55 17.51 9.25
C LEU A 74 -1.73 16.87 9.98
N TRP A 75 -2.95 17.34 9.74
CA TRP A 75 -4.15 16.71 10.31
C TRP A 75 -4.34 15.28 9.80
N ALA A 76 -4.15 15.06 8.51
CA ALA A 76 -4.20 13.74 7.90
C ALA A 76 -3.10 12.82 8.47
N ALA A 77 -1.88 13.33 8.68
CA ALA A 77 -0.80 12.58 9.30
C ALA A 77 -1.12 12.21 10.76
N ALA A 78 -1.66 13.14 11.55
CA ALA A 78 -2.06 12.88 12.92
C ALA A 78 -3.17 11.83 13.01
N ALA A 79 -4.22 11.98 12.19
CA ALA A 79 -5.30 11.00 12.09
C ALA A 79 -4.79 9.64 11.59
N GLY A 80 -3.88 9.64 10.62
CA GLY A 80 -3.24 8.44 10.08
C GLY A 80 -2.40 7.71 11.12
N CYS A 81 -1.60 8.43 11.91
CA CYS A 81 -0.83 7.85 13.02
C CYS A 81 -1.75 7.22 14.07
N ALA A 82 -2.83 7.91 14.45
CA ALA A 82 -3.81 7.37 15.40
C ALA A 82 -4.49 6.11 14.85
N ALA A 83 -4.93 6.14 13.58
CA ALA A 83 -5.53 5.00 12.91
C ALA A 83 -4.55 3.82 12.76
N ALA A 84 -3.27 4.09 12.47
CA ALA A 84 -2.23 3.07 12.37
C ALA A 84 -1.96 2.39 13.72
N LEU A 85 -1.91 3.14 14.82
CA LEU A 85 -1.76 2.58 16.16
C LEU A 85 -2.95 1.71 16.54
N LEU A 86 -4.17 2.19 16.31
CA LEU A 86 -5.38 1.40 16.55
C LEU A 86 -5.42 0.14 15.67
N GLY A 87 -5.08 0.28 14.39
CA GLY A 87 -5.00 -0.84 13.44
C GLY A 87 -3.95 -1.87 13.86
N ALA A 88 -2.79 -1.45 14.35
CA ALA A 88 -1.74 -2.34 14.85
C ALA A 88 -2.18 -3.10 16.12
N CYS A 89 -2.86 -2.44 17.05
CA CYS A 89 -3.44 -3.11 18.22
C CYS A 89 -4.53 -4.11 17.82
N LEU A 90 -5.45 -3.71 16.93
CA LEU A 90 -6.49 -4.60 16.42
C LEU A 90 -5.90 -5.78 15.63
N SER A 91 -4.81 -5.56 14.90
CA SER A 91 -4.13 -6.61 14.14
C SER A 91 -3.44 -7.64 15.03
N GLN A 92 -3.05 -7.29 16.26
CA GLN A 92 -2.53 -8.28 17.23
C GLN A 92 -3.64 -9.15 17.82
N MET A 93 -4.87 -8.61 17.89
CA MET A 93 -6.05 -9.35 18.36
C MET A 93 -6.68 -10.19 17.24
N ALA A 94 -6.53 -9.76 15.99
CA ALA A 94 -7.00 -10.48 14.81
C ALA A 94 -5.98 -11.56 14.42
N GLY A 95 -6.38 -12.83 14.45
CA GLY A 95 -5.54 -13.92 13.94
C GLY A 95 -5.19 -13.72 12.45
N GLU A 96 -4.03 -14.24 12.02
CA GLU A 96 -3.53 -14.08 10.65
C GLU A 96 -4.49 -14.59 9.58
N GLU A 97 -5.21 -15.67 9.88
CA GLU A 97 -6.23 -16.21 8.97
C GLU A 97 -7.41 -15.26 8.77
N LEU A 98 -7.83 -14.54 9.81
CA LEU A 98 -8.89 -13.53 9.69
C LEU A 98 -8.39 -12.36 8.84
N LEU A 99 -7.16 -11.89 9.07
CA LEU A 99 -6.57 -10.78 8.33
C LEU A 99 -6.40 -11.11 6.84
N HIS A 100 -5.98 -12.34 6.53
CA HIS A 100 -5.87 -12.83 5.17
C HIS A 100 -7.24 -12.89 4.46
N ARG A 101 -8.27 -13.42 5.14
CA ARG A 101 -9.64 -13.48 4.60
C ARG A 101 -10.24 -12.08 4.38
N LEU A 102 -10.04 -11.16 5.32
CA LEU A 102 -10.52 -9.78 5.19
C LEU A 102 -9.85 -9.05 4.02
N PHE A 103 -8.53 -9.21 3.87
CA PHE A 103 -7.80 -8.59 2.77
C PHE A 103 -8.18 -9.21 1.41
N GLY A 104 -8.31 -10.53 1.32
CA GLY A 104 -8.80 -11.20 0.12
C GLY A 104 -10.23 -10.78 -0.25
N GLY A 105 -11.12 -10.67 0.75
CA GLY A 105 -12.47 -10.18 0.56
C GLY A 105 -12.52 -8.74 0.05
N LEU A 106 -11.68 -7.85 0.61
CA LEU A 106 -11.52 -6.48 0.11
C LEU A 106 -11.15 -6.47 -1.38
N TRP A 107 -10.22 -7.31 -1.80
CA TRP A 107 -9.80 -7.41 -3.21
C TRP A 107 -10.91 -7.92 -4.12
N ILE A 108 -11.68 -8.92 -3.71
CA ILE A 108 -12.83 -9.38 -4.49
C ILE A 108 -13.83 -8.24 -4.66
N VAL A 109 -14.12 -7.50 -3.58
CA VAL A 109 -15.04 -6.35 -3.64
C VAL A 109 -14.51 -5.25 -4.57
N ILE A 110 -13.22 -4.88 -4.45
CA ILE A 110 -12.59 -3.89 -5.33
C ILE A 110 -12.61 -4.37 -6.79
N GLY A 111 -12.25 -5.63 -7.05
CA GLY A 111 -12.23 -6.21 -8.38
C GLY A 111 -13.61 -6.25 -9.03
N VAL A 112 -14.64 -6.67 -8.29
CA VAL A 112 -16.04 -6.63 -8.76
C VAL A 112 -16.47 -5.19 -9.01
N LYS A 113 -16.18 -4.26 -8.10
CA LYS A 113 -16.53 -2.86 -8.29
C LYS A 113 -15.87 -2.27 -9.54
N GLU A 114 -14.60 -2.55 -9.77
CA GLU A 114 -13.87 -2.03 -10.92
C GLU A 114 -14.36 -2.67 -12.24
N LEU A 115 -14.66 -3.97 -12.24
CA LEU A 115 -15.13 -4.64 -13.46
C LEU A 115 -16.56 -4.27 -13.87
N PHE A 116 -17.45 -4.08 -12.89
CA PHE A 116 -18.88 -3.86 -13.17
C PHE A 116 -19.32 -2.40 -13.06
N PHE A 117 -18.59 -1.58 -12.30
CA PHE A 117 -18.99 -0.19 -12.01
C PHE A 117 -17.93 0.85 -12.39
N ALA A 118 -16.78 0.46 -12.96
CA ALA A 118 -15.89 1.44 -13.57
C ALA A 118 -16.60 2.07 -14.78
N LYS A 119 -17.15 3.25 -14.56
CA LYS A 119 -17.65 4.12 -15.62
C LYS A 119 -16.45 4.50 -16.49
N GLU A 120 -16.52 4.17 -17.77
CA GLU A 120 -15.60 4.67 -18.80
C GLU A 120 -15.51 6.19 -18.65
N LYS A 121 -14.35 6.68 -18.20
CA LYS A 121 -14.04 8.12 -18.27
C LYS A 121 -13.82 8.44 -19.74
N LYS A 122 -14.88 8.92 -20.38
CA LYS A 122 -14.83 9.54 -21.71
C LYS A 122 -14.08 10.87 -21.66
#